data_AF-A0A3E4QLQ1-F1
#
_entry.id   AF-A0A3E4QLQ1-F1
#
_cell.length_a   1.000
_cell.length_b   1.000
_cell.length_c   1.000
_cell.angle_alpha   90.00
_cell.angle_beta   90.00
_cell.angle_gamma   90.00
#
_symmetry.space_group_name_H-M   'P 1'
#
loop_
_entity.id
_entity.type
_entity.pdbx_description
1 polymer ?
#
loop_
_entity_poly.entity_id
_entity_poly.type
_entity_poly.pdbx_seq_one_letter_code
_entity_poly.pdbx_strand_id
1 'polypeptide(L)'
;MLQAGEELSFDLDYAFTQAGPQKLYLVTGNNKLLKQQEVNVDAEVESSTVETKFSFKDDVKSIVGDNVVGSVKITAKDAPITSGLLLALVKGGYIYKSFPTSVKLETDGVKEIPFNFQGVEPGAYNIALLRYDATNKGLVFCGKADYISVRNTVVSYKKDGKKEFALYTNNMTFDADVVAVDLTKVSPTSIKPGANPNTLYYVGNKNITGLENANKVLVNRYSPSLPVAEKIVLDDNYSFACPIAFVAKDVKYSRQFTNSYAKGKGWETIALPFNVQKVSINGEAIDWYKTKDETGKNFWLLSYDGQENDDVCFRYAPEFLANTPYVMGVPEKMKNVNIDFTATNVQFEVRDLSATQGANYTYFGSYRERTVQDAYTINATGDKFEKLGTAVKPFRGYFAGKGTAATLNLKAIGYDVTGIDNIAEDGTFAAPQAVFDLKVERLQRLKTHLNSTICQRVSMLLRAKKWL
;
A
#
# COMPACT_ATOMS: atom_id res chain seq x y z
N MET A 1 -3.17 22.70 8.16
CA MET A 1 -3.69 22.99 9.51
C MET A 1 -3.96 24.48 9.56
N LEU A 2 -5.18 24.91 9.90
CA LEU A 2 -5.46 26.32 10.14
C LEU A 2 -4.96 26.73 11.53
N GLN A 3 -4.39 27.92 11.65
CA GLN A 3 -4.10 28.51 12.96
C GLN A 3 -5.34 29.21 13.53
N ALA A 4 -5.31 29.50 14.84
CA ALA A 4 -6.42 30.17 15.51
C ALA A 4 -6.62 31.59 14.95
N GLY A 5 -7.82 31.86 14.41
CA GLY A 5 -8.17 33.16 13.82
C GLY A 5 -7.98 33.26 12.31
N GLU A 6 -7.46 32.23 11.65
CA GLU A 6 -7.41 32.17 10.18
C GLU A 6 -8.73 31.64 9.61
N GLU A 7 -9.19 32.24 8.50
CA GLU A 7 -10.29 31.72 7.68
C GLU A 7 -9.73 31.06 6.42
N LEU A 8 -10.30 29.92 6.06
CA LEU A 8 -10.02 29.23 4.80
C LEU A 8 -11.35 28.93 4.13
N SER A 9 -11.55 29.52 2.96
CA SER A 9 -12.65 29.21 2.06
C SER A 9 -12.15 28.28 0.97
N PHE A 10 -12.97 27.31 0.59
CA PHE A 10 -12.76 26.47 -0.57
C PHE A 10 -14.08 26.40 -1.33
N ASP A 11 -13.99 26.54 -2.66
CA ASP A 11 -15.13 26.32 -3.52
C ASP A 11 -15.39 24.82 -3.63
N LEU A 12 -16.66 24.45 -3.43
CA LEU A 12 -17.10 23.07 -3.56
C LEU A 12 -17.92 22.95 -4.85
N ASP A 13 -17.26 22.52 -5.93
CA ASP A 13 -17.97 22.07 -7.13
C ASP A 13 -18.42 20.62 -6.94
N TYR A 14 -19.70 20.46 -6.61
CA TYR A 14 -20.33 19.15 -6.46
C TYR A 14 -21.61 19.08 -7.30
N ALA A 15 -21.60 18.21 -8.31
CA ALA A 15 -22.81 17.91 -9.07
C ALA A 15 -23.74 17.06 -8.21
N PHE A 16 -24.84 17.64 -7.73
CA PHE A 16 -25.90 16.88 -7.09
C PHE A 16 -26.57 15.96 -8.10
N THR A 17 -26.89 14.76 -7.65
CA THR A 17 -27.30 13.66 -8.52
C THR A 17 -28.71 13.17 -8.21
N GLN A 18 -29.32 13.76 -7.20
CA GLN A 18 -30.69 13.52 -6.76
C GLN A 18 -31.29 14.86 -6.33
N ALA A 19 -32.55 15.08 -6.67
CA ALA A 19 -33.33 16.18 -6.12
C ALA A 19 -33.71 15.92 -4.66
N GLY A 20 -34.16 16.96 -3.94
CA GLY A 20 -34.56 16.89 -2.54
C GLY A 20 -33.48 17.35 -1.55
N PRO A 21 -33.74 17.19 -0.24
CA PRO A 21 -32.84 17.63 0.82
C PRO A 21 -31.56 16.78 0.86
N GLN A 22 -30.42 17.41 0.59
CA GLN A 22 -29.09 16.81 0.65
C GLN A 22 -28.34 17.35 1.85
N LYS A 23 -27.73 16.46 2.66
CA LYS A 23 -26.93 16.87 3.82
C LYS A 23 -25.45 16.85 3.46
N LEU A 24 -24.85 18.02 3.51
CA LEU A 24 -23.40 18.20 3.42
C LEU A 24 -22.80 18.15 4.82
N TYR A 25 -21.76 17.33 4.99
CA TYR A 25 -21.04 17.17 6.24
C TYR A 25 -19.60 17.60 6.04
N LEU A 26 -19.15 18.58 6.83
CA LEU A 26 -17.74 18.90 6.97
C LEU A 26 -17.21 18.12 8.17
N VAL A 27 -16.27 17.21 7.94
CA VAL A 27 -15.66 16.38 8.99
C VAL A 27 -14.14 16.59 9.01
N THR A 28 -13.52 16.41 10.17
CA THR A 28 -12.07 16.30 10.30
C THR A 28 -11.57 14.96 9.75
N GLY A 29 -10.25 14.84 9.52
CA GLY A 29 -9.63 13.58 9.09
C GLY A 29 -9.76 12.40 10.08
N ASN A 30 -10.24 12.63 11.30
CA ASN A 30 -10.61 11.59 12.27
C ASN A 30 -12.14 11.41 12.41
N ASN A 31 -12.91 11.80 11.39
CA ASN A 31 -14.37 11.64 11.29
C ASN A 31 -15.19 12.41 12.34
N LYS A 32 -14.64 13.45 12.97
CA LYS A 32 -15.42 14.32 13.86
C LYS A 32 -16.17 15.35 13.03
N LEU A 33 -17.49 15.46 13.24
CA LEU A 33 -18.34 16.44 12.57
C LEU A 33 -17.98 17.87 13.01
N LEU A 34 -17.67 18.73 12.05
CA LEU A 34 -17.40 20.15 12.23
C LEU A 34 -18.63 21.00 11.90
N LYS A 35 -19.32 20.69 10.80
CA LYS A 35 -20.50 21.42 10.35
C LYS A 35 -21.40 20.51 9.53
N GLN A 36 -22.70 20.72 9.62
CA GLN A 36 -23.69 20.14 8.73
C GLN A 36 -24.49 21.28 8.09
N GLN A 37 -24.80 21.14 6.80
CA GLN A 37 -25.70 22.01 6.07
C GLN A 37 -26.66 21.15 5.25
N GLU A 38 -27.94 21.52 5.25
CA GLU A 38 -28.91 20.95 4.31
C GLU A 38 -29.02 21.86 3.09
N VAL A 39 -28.94 21.28 1.91
CA VAL A 39 -29.11 21.94 0.62
C VAL A 39 -30.27 21.26 -0.08
N ASN A 40 -31.32 22.02 -0.40
CA ASN A 40 -32.42 21.50 -1.21
C ASN A 40 -32.04 21.63 -2.67
N VAL A 41 -31.99 20.50 -3.36
CA VAL A 41 -31.77 20.45 -4.81
C VAL A 41 -33.14 20.36 -5.47
N ASP A 42 -33.50 21.37 -6.24
CA ASP A 42 -34.79 21.37 -6.92
C ASP A 42 -34.90 20.20 -7.91
N ALA A 43 -36.06 19.57 -7.94
CA ALA A 43 -36.37 18.60 -8.98
C ALA A 43 -36.78 19.36 -10.25
N GLU A 44 -35.99 19.28 -11.32
CA GLU A 44 -36.53 19.56 -12.65
C GLU A 44 -37.50 18.42 -12.99
N VAL A 45 -38.80 18.70 -12.94
CA VAL A 45 -39.86 17.72 -13.22
C VAL A 45 -40.30 17.88 -14.67
N GLU A 46 -39.87 16.95 -15.53
CA GLU A 46 -40.71 16.45 -16.60
C GLU A 46 -40.71 14.91 -16.57
N SER A 47 -41.90 14.33 -16.44
CA SER A 47 -42.11 12.91 -16.19
C SER A 47 -42.24 12.13 -17.50
N SER A 48 -41.13 12.02 -18.24
CA SER A 48 -41.06 11.08 -19.35
C SER A 48 -41.24 9.64 -18.87
N THR A 49 -41.96 8.80 -19.63
CA THR A 49 -41.82 7.35 -19.51
C THR A 49 -40.40 6.96 -19.95
N VAL A 50 -39.68 6.26 -19.07
CA VAL A 50 -38.32 5.83 -19.34
C VAL A 50 -38.33 4.37 -19.79
N GLU A 51 -37.99 4.12 -21.05
CA GLU A 51 -37.73 2.77 -21.52
C GLU A 51 -36.28 2.39 -21.21
N THR A 52 -36.08 1.18 -20.69
CA THR A 52 -34.74 0.69 -20.33
C THR A 52 -34.46 -0.68 -20.93
N LYS A 53 -33.23 -0.86 -21.42
CA LYS A 53 -32.71 -2.16 -21.83
C LYS A 53 -31.34 -2.37 -21.21
N PHE A 54 -31.23 -3.37 -20.34
CA PHE A 54 -29.97 -3.73 -19.69
C PHE A 54 -29.23 -4.79 -20.51
N SER A 55 -27.93 -4.63 -20.59
CA SER A 55 -27.00 -5.56 -21.23
C SER A 55 -25.88 -5.87 -20.24
N PHE A 56 -25.49 -7.14 -20.14
CA PHE A 56 -24.39 -7.57 -19.28
C PHE A 56 -23.19 -7.92 -20.15
N LYS A 57 -21.99 -7.69 -19.61
CA LYS A 57 -20.77 -8.19 -20.23
C LYS A 57 -20.87 -9.72 -20.32
N ASP A 58 -20.64 -10.27 -21.50
CA ASP A 58 -20.69 -11.70 -21.82
C ASP A 58 -22.09 -12.36 -21.73
N ASP A 59 -23.16 -11.55 -21.56
CA ASP A 59 -24.57 -12.00 -21.47
C ASP A 59 -24.85 -13.10 -20.41
N VAL A 60 -24.08 -13.12 -19.32
CA VAL A 60 -24.17 -14.16 -18.29
C VAL A 60 -24.98 -13.68 -17.08
N LYS A 61 -26.03 -14.42 -16.70
CA LYS A 61 -26.80 -14.18 -15.46
C LYS A 61 -26.11 -14.68 -14.19
N SER A 62 -24.99 -15.38 -14.32
CA SER A 62 -24.18 -15.92 -13.22
C SER A 62 -22.73 -15.49 -13.37
N ILE A 63 -22.25 -14.66 -12.44
CA ILE A 63 -20.93 -14.03 -12.47
C ILE A 63 -19.97 -14.81 -11.57
N VAL A 64 -18.82 -15.18 -12.14
CA VAL A 64 -17.66 -15.72 -11.43
C VAL A 64 -16.65 -14.59 -11.29
N GLY A 65 -16.63 -13.94 -10.13
CA GLY A 65 -15.85 -12.74 -9.90
C GLY A 65 -16.52 -11.81 -8.90
N ASP A 66 -15.95 -10.63 -8.71
CA ASP A 66 -16.49 -9.57 -7.84
C ASP A 66 -16.92 -8.31 -8.63
N ASN A 67 -16.91 -8.37 -9.96
CA ASN A 67 -17.29 -7.26 -10.83
C ASN A 67 -18.57 -7.58 -11.60
N VAL A 68 -19.56 -6.70 -11.50
CA VAL A 68 -20.77 -6.72 -12.32
C VAL A 68 -20.65 -5.61 -13.35
N VAL A 69 -20.42 -6.00 -14.60
CA VAL A 69 -20.12 -5.08 -15.72
C VAL A 69 -21.19 -5.19 -16.80
N GLY A 70 -21.56 -4.07 -17.38
CA GLY A 70 -22.57 -4.02 -18.44
C GLY A 70 -22.91 -2.59 -18.85
N SER A 71 -24.07 -2.43 -19.46
CA SER A 71 -24.63 -1.13 -19.82
C SER A 71 -26.15 -1.11 -19.69
N VAL A 72 -26.70 0.08 -19.52
CA VAL A 72 -28.14 0.32 -19.65
C VAL A 72 -28.37 1.32 -20.78
N LYS A 73 -29.20 0.92 -21.74
CA LYS A 73 -29.75 1.81 -22.76
C LYS A 73 -31.03 2.43 -22.20
N ILE A 74 -31.11 3.74 -22.25
CA ILE A 74 -32.21 4.56 -21.73
C ILE A 74 -32.82 5.31 -22.90
N THR A 75 -34.15 5.34 -22.98
CA THR A 75 -34.89 6.13 -23.98
C THR A 75 -35.98 6.93 -23.28
N ALA A 76 -35.99 8.25 -23.51
CA ALA A 76 -37.03 9.15 -23.07
C ALA A 76 -38.16 9.12 -24.10
N LYS A 77 -39.40 8.75 -23.76
CA LYS A 77 -40.47 8.58 -24.77
C LYS A 77 -41.39 9.78 -24.90
N ASP A 78 -41.92 10.27 -23.79
CA ASP A 78 -43.07 11.18 -23.83
C ASP A 78 -42.69 12.64 -23.52
N ALA A 79 -41.53 12.84 -22.89
CA ALA A 79 -40.97 14.14 -22.55
C ALA A 79 -39.44 14.04 -22.45
N PRO A 80 -38.71 15.16 -22.39
CA PRO A 80 -37.32 15.19 -21.96
C PRO A 80 -37.13 14.59 -20.55
N ILE A 81 -35.95 14.01 -20.32
CA ILE A 81 -35.45 13.66 -18.98
C ILE A 81 -34.50 14.76 -18.55
N THR A 82 -34.90 15.52 -17.54
CA THR A 82 -34.12 16.62 -16.94
C THR A 82 -33.65 16.31 -15.52
N SER A 83 -34.22 15.28 -14.89
CA SER A 83 -33.90 14.83 -13.53
C SER A 83 -32.71 13.86 -13.46
N GLY A 84 -32.02 13.85 -12.31
CA GLY A 84 -30.95 12.89 -12.02
C GLY A 84 -31.46 11.45 -11.89
N LEU A 85 -30.76 10.51 -12.52
CA LEU A 85 -31.03 9.08 -12.41
C LEU A 85 -29.99 8.41 -11.53
N LEU A 86 -30.40 7.36 -10.83
CA LEU A 86 -29.53 6.55 -9.98
C LEU A 86 -29.48 5.13 -10.52
N LEU A 87 -28.29 4.69 -10.91
CA LEU A 87 -28.06 3.28 -11.22
C LEU A 87 -27.63 2.55 -9.95
N ALA A 88 -28.39 1.53 -9.59
CA ALA A 88 -28.21 0.79 -8.34
C ALA A 88 -28.13 -0.72 -8.59
N LEU A 89 -27.22 -1.35 -7.86
CA LEU A 89 -27.20 -2.78 -7.61
C LEU A 89 -27.96 -3.03 -6.30
N VAL A 90 -29.05 -3.79 -6.37
CA VAL A 90 -30.00 -4.00 -5.27
C VAL A 90 -29.92 -5.44 -4.78
N LYS A 91 -29.95 -5.63 -3.46
CA LYS A 91 -29.93 -6.94 -2.78
C LYS A 91 -31.06 -6.99 -1.77
N GLY A 92 -32.00 -7.94 -1.93
CA GLY A 92 -33.11 -8.12 -0.99
C GLY A 92 -33.98 -6.86 -0.80
N GLY A 93 -34.14 -6.05 -1.85
CA GLY A 93 -34.91 -4.79 -1.81
C GLY A 93 -34.13 -3.56 -1.35
N TYR A 94 -32.89 -3.72 -0.89
CA TYR A 94 -32.03 -2.60 -0.45
C TYR A 94 -30.96 -2.28 -1.49
N ILE A 95 -30.65 -0.99 -1.64
CA ILE A 95 -29.51 -0.56 -2.47
C ILE A 95 -28.24 -1.07 -1.80
N TYR A 96 -27.52 -1.95 -2.49
CA TYR A 96 -26.25 -2.52 -2.04
C TYR A 96 -25.07 -1.65 -2.50
N LYS A 97 -25.06 -1.28 -3.77
CA LYS A 97 -24.12 -0.32 -4.36
C LYS A 97 -24.88 0.56 -5.35
N SER A 98 -24.48 1.80 -5.49
CA SER A 98 -25.02 2.71 -6.50
C SER A 98 -23.97 3.71 -6.89
N PHE A 99 -24.09 4.24 -8.10
CA PHE A 99 -23.38 5.45 -8.45
C PHE A 99 -24.35 6.36 -9.20
N PRO A 100 -24.22 7.67 -8.99
CA PRO A 100 -25.09 8.61 -9.64
C PRO A 100 -24.86 8.66 -11.14
N THR A 101 -25.90 8.98 -11.89
CA THR A 101 -25.80 9.19 -13.33
C THR A 101 -26.68 10.36 -13.73
N SER A 102 -26.06 11.48 -14.05
CA SER A 102 -26.76 12.63 -14.62
C SER A 102 -27.02 12.36 -16.11
N VAL A 103 -28.30 12.31 -16.48
CA VAL A 103 -28.75 12.08 -17.84
C VAL A 103 -29.69 13.20 -18.21
N LYS A 104 -29.27 14.04 -19.15
CA LYS A 104 -30.17 14.95 -19.86
C LYS A 104 -30.45 14.33 -21.23
N LEU A 105 -31.73 14.09 -21.53
CA LEU A 105 -32.18 13.56 -22.81
C LEU A 105 -33.39 14.36 -23.26
N GLU A 106 -33.40 14.78 -24.53
CA GLU A 106 -34.61 15.28 -25.17
C GLU A 106 -35.61 14.13 -25.40
N THR A 107 -36.85 14.47 -25.75
CA THR A 107 -37.86 13.47 -26.16
C THR A 107 -37.33 12.58 -27.30
N ASP A 108 -37.60 11.28 -27.20
CA ASP A 108 -37.05 10.19 -28.04
C ASP A 108 -35.52 10.06 -28.02
N GLY A 109 -34.83 10.84 -27.18
CA GLY A 109 -33.40 10.76 -26.97
C GLY A 109 -32.98 9.42 -26.39
N VAL A 110 -31.88 8.89 -26.94
CA VAL A 110 -31.31 7.61 -26.53
C VAL A 110 -29.93 7.83 -25.92
N LYS A 111 -29.68 7.26 -24.74
CA LYS A 111 -28.34 7.24 -24.13
C LYS A 111 -28.00 5.85 -23.62
N GLU A 112 -26.79 5.41 -23.87
CA GLU A 112 -26.22 4.21 -23.27
C GLU A 112 -25.25 4.59 -22.15
N ILE A 113 -25.37 3.89 -21.03
CA ILE A 113 -24.62 4.21 -19.81
C ILE A 113 -23.92 2.94 -19.35
N PRO A 114 -22.58 2.91 -19.40
CA PRO A 114 -21.83 1.76 -18.91
C PRO A 114 -21.87 1.72 -17.38
N PHE A 115 -21.80 0.51 -16.83
CA PHE A 115 -21.69 0.28 -15.41
C PHE A 115 -20.62 -0.75 -15.07
N ASN A 116 -19.97 -0.54 -13.92
CA ASN A 116 -19.01 -1.47 -13.34
C ASN A 116 -19.11 -1.41 -11.80
N PHE A 117 -19.93 -2.29 -11.22
CA PHE A 117 -19.95 -2.46 -9.77
C PHE A 117 -18.80 -3.40 -9.37
N GLN A 118 -17.81 -2.87 -8.67
CA GLN A 118 -16.65 -3.63 -8.22
C GLN A 118 -16.77 -4.07 -6.75
N GLY A 119 -16.08 -5.15 -6.39
CA GLY A 119 -16.07 -5.67 -5.02
C GLY A 119 -17.47 -6.07 -4.56
N VAL A 120 -18.22 -6.76 -5.43
CA VAL A 120 -19.56 -7.28 -5.15
C VAL A 120 -19.43 -8.63 -4.47
N GLU A 121 -20.04 -8.73 -3.28
CA GLU A 121 -20.07 -9.99 -2.53
C GLU A 121 -20.96 -11.04 -3.22
N PRO A 122 -20.75 -12.34 -2.97
CA PRO A 122 -21.64 -13.37 -3.47
C PRO A 122 -23.10 -13.18 -3.02
N GLY A 123 -24.02 -13.53 -3.91
CA GLY A 123 -25.45 -13.40 -3.66
C GLY A 123 -26.27 -13.19 -4.92
N ALA A 124 -27.59 -13.01 -4.74
CA ALA A 124 -28.51 -12.63 -5.80
C ALA A 124 -28.76 -11.13 -5.76
N TYR A 125 -28.70 -10.49 -6.93
CA TYR A 125 -28.85 -9.05 -7.08
C TYR A 125 -29.74 -8.73 -8.27
N ASN A 126 -30.36 -7.56 -8.26
CA ASN A 126 -30.97 -6.97 -9.45
C ASN A 126 -30.32 -5.61 -9.72
N ILE A 127 -30.22 -5.23 -11.00
CA ILE A 127 -29.80 -3.88 -11.37
C ILE A 127 -31.06 -3.05 -11.62
N ALA A 128 -31.08 -1.85 -11.08
CA ALA A 128 -32.21 -0.95 -11.17
C ALA A 128 -31.77 0.45 -11.57
N LEU A 129 -32.55 1.06 -12.44
CA LEU A 129 -32.53 2.49 -12.68
C LEU A 129 -33.64 3.12 -11.83
N LEU A 130 -33.25 4.04 -10.96
CA LEU A 130 -34.13 4.69 -10.01
C LEU A 130 -34.17 6.19 -10.30
N ARG A 131 -35.30 6.83 -10.01
CA ARG A 131 -35.42 8.30 -9.94
C ARG A 131 -35.99 8.71 -8.60
N TYR A 132 -35.72 9.95 -8.20
CA TYR A 132 -36.39 10.55 -7.06
C TYR A 132 -37.79 11.01 -7.47
N ASP A 133 -38.79 10.59 -6.72
CA ASP A 133 -40.18 11.03 -6.86
C ASP A 133 -40.47 12.03 -5.74
N ALA A 134 -40.64 13.30 -6.12
CA ALA A 134 -40.92 14.39 -5.19
C ALA A 134 -42.30 14.26 -4.52
N THR A 135 -43.27 13.66 -5.19
CA THR A 135 -44.63 13.46 -4.67
C THR A 135 -44.63 12.42 -3.55
N ASN A 136 -43.92 11.31 -3.77
CA ASN A 136 -43.82 10.23 -2.79
C ASN A 136 -42.62 10.36 -1.84
N LYS A 137 -41.81 11.42 -1.98
CA LYS A 137 -40.58 11.68 -1.21
C LYS A 137 -39.67 10.46 -1.11
N GLY A 138 -39.45 9.77 -2.23
CA GLY A 138 -38.74 8.50 -2.25
C GLY A 138 -38.23 8.09 -3.62
N LEU A 139 -37.40 7.05 -3.66
CA LEU A 139 -36.89 6.49 -4.92
C LEU A 139 -37.92 5.55 -5.54
N VAL A 140 -38.16 5.70 -6.84
CA VAL A 140 -39.05 4.84 -7.63
C VAL A 140 -38.29 4.20 -8.79
N PHE A 141 -38.69 2.99 -9.17
CA PHE A 141 -38.08 2.26 -10.29
C PHE A 141 -38.51 2.85 -11.63
N CYS A 142 -37.54 3.26 -12.45
CA CYS A 142 -37.72 3.55 -13.86
C CYS A 142 -37.57 2.29 -14.71
N GLY A 143 -36.73 1.35 -14.25
CA GLY A 143 -36.45 0.11 -14.95
C GLY A 143 -35.66 -0.85 -14.08
N LYS A 144 -35.81 -2.16 -14.35
CA LYS A 144 -35.08 -3.21 -13.65
C LYS A 144 -34.61 -4.28 -14.62
N ALA A 145 -33.38 -4.75 -14.43
CA ALA A 145 -32.88 -5.95 -15.07
C ALA A 145 -33.42 -7.20 -14.35
N ASP A 146 -33.28 -8.35 -15.01
CA ASP A 146 -33.40 -9.67 -14.38
C ASP A 146 -32.38 -9.83 -13.23
N TYR A 147 -32.66 -10.80 -12.36
CA TYR A 147 -31.73 -11.17 -11.31
C TYR A 147 -30.43 -11.73 -11.91
N ILE A 148 -29.32 -11.29 -11.32
CA ILE A 148 -27.99 -11.86 -11.51
C ILE A 148 -27.54 -12.54 -10.22
N SER A 149 -26.74 -13.59 -10.37
CA SER A 149 -26.11 -14.28 -9.24
C SER A 149 -24.60 -14.09 -9.30
N VAL A 150 -24.02 -13.56 -8.23
CA VAL A 150 -22.57 -13.55 -8.01
C VAL A 150 -22.21 -14.80 -7.21
N ARG A 151 -21.33 -15.64 -7.76
CA ARG A 151 -21.01 -16.96 -7.19
C ARG A 151 -19.97 -16.87 -6.08
N ASN A 152 -20.05 -17.80 -5.13
CA ASN A 152 -18.94 -18.10 -4.22
C ASN A 152 -17.75 -18.62 -5.02
N THR A 153 -16.58 -18.03 -4.80
CA THR A 153 -15.37 -18.35 -5.54
C THR A 153 -14.19 -18.50 -4.60
N VAL A 154 -13.20 -19.26 -5.06
CA VAL A 154 -11.82 -19.18 -4.57
C VAL A 154 -11.19 -17.96 -5.25
N VAL A 155 -10.53 -17.10 -4.46
CA VAL A 155 -9.80 -15.95 -5.00
C VAL A 155 -8.31 -16.20 -4.85
N SER A 156 -7.58 -16.26 -5.96
CA SER A 156 -6.12 -16.34 -5.96
C SER A 156 -5.52 -14.97 -6.25
N TYR A 157 -4.51 -14.58 -5.48
CA TYR A 157 -3.75 -13.34 -5.66
C TYR A 157 -2.40 -13.71 -6.23
N LYS A 158 -2.05 -13.15 -7.39
CA LYS A 158 -0.78 -13.40 -8.07
C LYS A 158 0.28 -12.36 -7.70
N LYS A 159 1.55 -12.70 -7.90
CA LYS A 159 2.69 -11.83 -7.53
C LYS A 159 2.66 -10.47 -8.23
N ASP A 160 2.11 -10.39 -9.43
CA ASP A 160 1.91 -9.15 -10.20
C ASP A 160 0.77 -8.25 -9.67
N GLY A 161 -0.01 -8.73 -8.70
CA GLY A 161 -1.16 -8.02 -8.12
C GLY A 161 -2.50 -8.37 -8.75
N LYS A 162 -2.54 -9.22 -9.78
CA LYS A 162 -3.77 -9.71 -10.38
C LYS A 162 -4.54 -10.60 -9.39
N LYS A 163 -5.87 -10.50 -9.42
CA LYS A 163 -6.79 -11.44 -8.78
C LYS A 163 -7.38 -12.37 -9.81
N GLU A 164 -7.51 -13.64 -9.46
CA GLU A 164 -8.18 -14.66 -10.27
C GLU A 164 -9.28 -15.31 -9.45
N PHE A 165 -10.42 -15.52 -10.10
CA PHE A 165 -11.62 -16.06 -9.47
C PHE A 165 -11.94 -17.40 -10.11
N ALA A 166 -12.11 -18.43 -9.29
CA ALA A 166 -12.46 -19.76 -9.76
C ALA A 166 -13.57 -20.36 -8.90
N LEU A 167 -14.43 -21.17 -9.52
CA LEU A 167 -15.34 -22.03 -8.77
C LEU A 167 -14.52 -23.11 -8.05
N TYR A 168 -14.84 -23.38 -6.79
CA TYR A 168 -14.13 -24.40 -6.02
C TYR A 168 -14.31 -25.79 -6.61
N THR A 169 -13.22 -26.55 -6.67
CA THR A 169 -13.21 -27.98 -6.96
C THR A 169 -12.24 -28.68 -6.02
N ASN A 170 -12.51 -29.95 -5.68
CA ASN A 170 -11.69 -30.71 -4.72
C ASN A 170 -10.25 -30.96 -5.21
N ASN A 171 -9.98 -30.79 -6.51
CA ASN A 171 -8.68 -31.05 -7.15
C ASN A 171 -8.02 -29.76 -7.67
N MET A 172 -8.45 -28.58 -7.21
CA MET A 172 -7.85 -27.32 -7.63
C MET A 172 -6.36 -27.27 -7.29
N THR A 173 -5.57 -26.74 -8.22
CA THR A 173 -4.14 -26.50 -8.07
C THR A 173 -3.85 -25.01 -8.15
N PHE A 174 -2.76 -24.58 -7.52
CA PHE A 174 -2.30 -23.19 -7.54
C PHE A 174 -0.93 -23.10 -8.21
N ASP A 175 -0.80 -22.16 -9.14
CA ASP A 175 0.44 -21.86 -9.84
C ASP A 175 1.52 -21.35 -8.89
N ALA A 176 2.78 -21.42 -9.32
CA ALA A 176 3.93 -20.94 -8.54
C ALA A 176 3.94 -19.42 -8.30
N ASP A 177 3.20 -18.65 -9.10
CA ASP A 177 3.09 -17.19 -8.99
C ASP A 177 1.99 -16.73 -8.00
N VAL A 178 1.22 -17.65 -7.43
CA VAL A 178 0.19 -17.37 -6.44
C VAL A 178 0.84 -17.08 -5.08
N VAL A 179 0.51 -15.92 -4.51
CA VAL A 179 1.07 -15.41 -3.25
C VAL A 179 0.04 -15.41 -2.11
N ALA A 180 -1.25 -15.51 -2.43
CA ALA A 180 -2.30 -15.76 -1.46
C ALA A 180 -3.53 -16.41 -2.11
N VAL A 181 -4.32 -17.12 -1.32
CA VAL A 181 -5.58 -17.75 -1.70
C VAL A 181 -6.63 -17.47 -0.63
N ASP A 182 -7.74 -16.85 -1.01
CA ASP A 182 -8.92 -16.67 -0.16
C ASP A 182 -9.96 -17.76 -0.45
N LEU A 183 -10.18 -18.59 0.56
CA LEU A 183 -11.14 -19.70 0.58
C LEU A 183 -12.32 -19.41 1.51
N THR A 184 -12.44 -18.20 2.06
CA THR A 184 -13.43 -17.87 3.10
C THR A 184 -14.87 -17.88 2.58
N LYS A 185 -15.05 -17.66 1.28
CA LYS A 185 -16.35 -17.68 0.58
C LYS A 185 -16.78 -19.08 0.17
N VAL A 186 -15.90 -20.08 0.31
CA VAL A 186 -16.17 -21.49 0.04
C VAL A 186 -15.97 -22.31 1.32
N SER A 187 -16.25 -23.61 1.26
CA SER A 187 -16.13 -24.50 2.43
C SER A 187 -15.37 -25.78 2.07
N PRO A 188 -14.08 -25.66 1.71
CA PRO A 188 -13.26 -26.81 1.39
C PRO A 188 -13.03 -27.69 2.62
N THR A 189 -12.99 -29.00 2.41
CA THR A 189 -12.55 -29.98 3.41
C THR A 189 -11.05 -30.24 3.34
N SER A 190 -10.46 -30.13 2.15
CA SER A 190 -9.03 -30.32 1.89
C SER A 190 -8.53 -29.38 0.80
N ILE A 191 -7.28 -28.93 0.91
CA ILE A 191 -6.58 -28.15 -0.10
C ILE A 191 -5.14 -28.65 -0.23
N LYS A 192 -4.67 -28.79 -1.47
CA LYS A 192 -3.25 -29.00 -1.76
C LYS A 192 -2.55 -27.64 -1.89
N PRO A 193 -1.50 -27.34 -1.11
CA PRO A 193 -0.70 -26.14 -1.31
C PRO A 193 -0.07 -26.10 -2.70
N GLY A 194 0.01 -24.90 -3.28
CA GLY A 194 0.81 -24.62 -4.47
C GLY A 194 2.32 -24.71 -4.23
N ALA A 195 3.10 -24.45 -5.28
CA ALA A 195 4.56 -24.56 -5.24
C ALA A 195 5.26 -23.44 -4.45
N ASN A 196 4.61 -22.29 -4.25
CA ASN A 196 5.15 -21.20 -3.47
C ASN A 196 4.90 -21.44 -1.96
N PRO A 197 5.95 -21.68 -1.15
CA PRO A 197 5.80 -21.91 0.29
C PRO A 197 5.33 -20.64 1.05
N ASN A 198 5.50 -19.45 0.48
CA ASN A 198 5.08 -18.19 1.10
C ASN A 198 3.59 -17.90 0.92
N THR A 199 2.86 -18.70 0.13
CA THR A 199 1.43 -18.46 -0.14
C THR A 199 0.61 -18.46 1.15
N LEU A 200 -0.12 -17.37 1.40
CA LEU A 200 -1.10 -17.28 2.48
C LEU A 200 -2.42 -17.96 2.09
N TYR A 201 -2.95 -18.86 2.92
CA TYR A 201 -4.26 -19.48 2.72
C TYR A 201 -5.25 -18.99 3.78
N TYR A 202 -6.19 -18.13 3.37
CA TYR A 202 -7.25 -17.62 4.24
C TYR A 202 -8.42 -18.59 4.24
N VAL A 203 -8.72 -19.18 5.39
CA VAL A 203 -9.74 -20.23 5.52
C VAL A 203 -10.74 -19.90 6.62
N GLY A 204 -12.02 -20.15 6.38
CA GLY A 204 -13.07 -20.07 7.40
C GLY A 204 -13.16 -21.32 8.28
N ASN A 205 -12.70 -22.47 7.77
CA ASN A 205 -12.75 -23.76 8.45
C ASN A 205 -11.39 -24.08 9.10
N LYS A 206 -11.35 -24.19 10.44
CA LYS A 206 -10.14 -24.55 11.18
C LYS A 206 -9.63 -25.97 10.91
N ASN A 207 -10.53 -26.89 10.55
CA ASN A 207 -10.27 -28.32 10.41
C ASN A 207 -9.97 -28.74 8.96
N ILE A 208 -9.55 -27.80 8.10
CA ILE A 208 -9.12 -28.11 6.73
C ILE A 208 -7.82 -28.92 6.73
N THR A 209 -7.76 -29.97 5.92
CA THR A 209 -6.57 -30.82 5.76
C THR A 209 -5.72 -30.39 4.56
N GLY A 210 -4.43 -30.77 4.58
CA GLY A 210 -3.45 -30.53 3.51
C GLY A 210 -2.67 -29.22 3.66
N LEU A 211 -3.06 -28.35 4.60
CA LEU A 211 -2.40 -27.07 4.89
C LEU A 211 -1.55 -27.10 6.17
N GLU A 212 -1.21 -28.27 6.70
CA GLU A 212 -0.54 -28.43 8.02
C GLU A 212 0.83 -27.76 8.07
N ASN A 213 1.54 -27.72 6.93
CA ASN A 213 2.87 -27.10 6.78
C ASN A 213 2.84 -25.82 5.92
N ALA A 214 1.65 -25.30 5.62
CA ALA A 214 1.47 -24.08 4.82
C ALA A 214 1.18 -22.86 5.73
N ASN A 215 1.31 -21.66 5.16
CA ASN A 215 0.95 -20.43 5.86
C ASN A 215 -0.57 -20.25 5.92
N LYS A 216 -1.23 -20.94 6.86
CA LYS A 216 -2.68 -20.93 7.07
C LYS A 216 -3.12 -19.77 7.97
N VAL A 217 -4.08 -18.99 7.49
CA VAL A 217 -4.70 -17.87 8.22
C VAL A 217 -6.18 -18.19 8.47
N LEU A 218 -6.56 -18.34 9.74
CA LEU A 218 -7.93 -18.62 10.13
C LEU A 218 -8.75 -17.34 10.21
N VAL A 219 -9.82 -17.28 9.41
CA VAL A 219 -10.76 -16.14 9.35
C VAL A 219 -12.04 -16.53 10.08
N ASN A 220 -12.31 -15.90 11.22
CA ASN A 220 -13.60 -16.02 11.87
C ASN A 220 -14.55 -14.91 11.39
N ARG A 221 -15.40 -15.21 10.41
CA ARG A 221 -16.35 -14.25 9.83
C ARG A 221 -17.37 -13.66 10.81
N TYR A 222 -17.49 -14.24 12.01
CA TYR A 222 -18.40 -13.79 13.06
C TYR A 222 -17.71 -12.99 14.15
N SER A 223 -16.39 -12.83 14.07
CA SER A 223 -15.60 -12.05 15.03
C SER A 223 -15.17 -10.73 14.41
N PRO A 224 -15.24 -9.62 15.15
CA PRO A 224 -14.64 -8.35 14.73
C PRO A 224 -13.10 -8.36 14.86
N SER A 225 -12.50 -9.40 15.46
CA SER A 225 -11.05 -9.52 15.57
C SER A 225 -10.39 -9.88 14.24
N LEU A 226 -9.14 -9.47 14.08
CA LEU A 226 -8.34 -9.85 12.92
C LEU A 226 -8.22 -11.38 12.80
N PRO A 227 -8.15 -11.92 11.57
CA PRO A 227 -7.75 -13.30 11.32
C PRO A 227 -6.43 -13.66 12.02
N VAL A 228 -6.24 -14.94 12.33
CA VAL A 228 -5.07 -15.42 13.08
C VAL A 228 -4.36 -16.55 12.36
N ALA A 229 -3.03 -16.47 12.30
CA ALA A 229 -2.16 -17.56 11.91
C ALA A 229 -1.36 -18.03 13.14
N GLU A 230 -1.25 -19.35 13.34
CA GLU A 230 -0.39 -19.89 14.39
C GLU A 230 1.09 -19.67 14.07
N LYS A 231 1.48 -19.89 12.81
CA LYS A 231 2.87 -19.75 12.36
C LYS A 231 2.91 -19.29 10.91
N ILE A 232 3.81 -18.36 10.62
CA ILE A 232 4.17 -17.94 9.27
C ILE A 232 5.66 -18.25 9.05
N VAL A 233 5.97 -18.96 7.97
CA VAL A 233 7.34 -19.23 7.53
C VAL A 233 7.52 -18.62 6.15
N LEU A 234 8.52 -17.75 6.01
CA LEU A 234 8.86 -17.08 4.77
C LEU A 234 10.21 -17.62 4.24
N ASP A 235 10.18 -18.10 3.01
CA ASP A 235 11.33 -18.51 2.21
C ASP A 235 11.84 -17.34 1.36
N ASP A 236 13.14 -17.13 1.37
CA ASP A 236 13.82 -16.03 0.68
C ASP A 236 13.61 -16.02 -0.84
N ASN A 237 13.39 -17.17 -1.45
CA ASN A 237 13.35 -17.30 -2.90
C ASN A 237 11.97 -17.04 -3.51
N TYR A 238 10.94 -16.84 -2.67
CA TYR A 238 9.56 -16.79 -3.14
C TYR A 238 8.86 -15.48 -2.80
N SER A 239 7.96 -15.06 -3.68
CA SER A 239 7.19 -13.82 -3.49
C SER A 239 6.16 -13.96 -2.36
N PHE A 240 5.93 -12.86 -1.65
CA PHE A 240 4.98 -12.74 -0.55
C PHE A 240 4.04 -11.55 -0.75
N ALA A 241 2.79 -11.71 -0.32
CA ALA A 241 1.79 -10.66 -0.29
C ALA A 241 0.81 -10.87 0.87
N CYS A 242 0.34 -9.77 1.45
CA CYS A 242 -0.70 -9.77 2.48
C CYS A 242 -1.92 -8.99 1.98
N PRO A 243 -2.84 -9.61 1.21
CA PRO A 243 -4.04 -8.93 0.72
C PRO A 243 -5.11 -8.71 1.79
N ILE A 244 -5.07 -9.48 2.89
CA ILE A 244 -6.00 -9.38 4.02
C ILE A 244 -5.17 -9.36 5.31
N ALA A 245 -5.34 -8.32 6.12
CA ALA A 245 -4.61 -8.15 7.37
C ALA A 245 -4.89 -9.30 8.35
N PHE A 246 -3.89 -9.70 9.14
CA PHE A 246 -4.00 -10.78 10.12
C PHE A 246 -2.92 -10.66 11.21
N VAL A 247 -3.07 -11.44 12.28
CA VAL A 247 -2.06 -11.57 13.33
C VAL A 247 -1.43 -12.96 13.27
N ALA A 248 -0.10 -13.04 13.24
CA ALA A 248 0.66 -14.27 13.38
C ALA A 248 1.21 -14.40 14.80
N LYS A 249 1.00 -15.55 15.44
CA LYS A 249 1.61 -15.81 16.76
C LYS A 249 3.12 -15.97 16.66
N ASP A 250 3.59 -16.72 15.66
CA ASP A 250 5.01 -16.90 15.36
C ASP A 250 5.30 -16.58 13.89
N VAL A 251 6.42 -15.90 13.63
CA VAL A 251 6.93 -15.62 12.29
C VAL A 251 8.41 -15.99 12.21
N LYS A 252 8.81 -16.63 11.11
CA LYS A 252 10.20 -16.95 10.79
C LYS A 252 10.49 -16.62 9.33
N TYR A 253 11.64 -15.99 9.10
CA TYR A 253 12.28 -15.86 7.79
C TYR A 253 13.72 -16.35 7.89
N SER A 254 14.18 -17.12 6.92
CA SER A 254 15.54 -17.67 6.90
C SER A 254 16.24 -17.30 5.61
N ARG A 255 17.50 -16.85 5.71
CA ARG A 255 18.31 -16.51 4.54
C ARG A 255 19.79 -16.82 4.76
N GLN A 256 20.45 -17.18 3.67
CA GLN A 256 21.91 -17.20 3.55
C GLN A 256 22.42 -15.92 2.89
N PHE A 257 23.46 -15.33 3.48
CA PHE A 257 24.19 -14.23 2.89
C PHE A 257 25.39 -14.80 2.14
N THR A 258 25.49 -14.52 0.85
CA THR A 258 26.52 -15.06 -0.05
C THR A 258 27.80 -14.22 -0.04
N ASN A 259 27.73 -12.98 0.44
CA ASN A 259 28.88 -12.11 0.61
C ASN A 259 29.34 -12.06 2.07
N SER A 260 30.62 -11.76 2.26
CA SER A 260 31.20 -11.46 3.56
C SER A 260 31.65 -10.00 3.60
N TYR A 261 31.34 -9.33 4.70
CA TYR A 261 31.68 -7.95 4.92
C TYR A 261 33.16 -7.81 5.29
N ALA A 262 33.91 -7.10 4.46
CA ALA A 262 35.30 -6.75 4.70
C ALA A 262 35.67 -5.46 3.97
N LYS A 263 36.35 -4.54 4.68
CA LYS A 263 36.89 -3.28 4.11
C LYS A 263 35.84 -2.46 3.31
N GLY A 264 34.63 -2.32 3.86
CA GLY A 264 33.55 -1.54 3.23
C GLY A 264 32.80 -2.23 2.09
N LYS A 265 33.13 -3.50 1.78
CA LYS A 265 32.51 -4.31 0.72
C LYS A 265 31.76 -5.50 1.30
N GLY A 266 30.89 -6.11 0.50
CA GLY A 266 30.15 -7.32 0.87
C GLY A 266 28.80 -7.08 1.55
N TRP A 267 28.23 -5.88 1.39
CA TRP A 267 26.86 -5.60 1.81
C TRP A 267 25.85 -6.35 0.94
N GLU A 268 24.75 -6.79 1.55
CA GLU A 268 23.56 -7.26 0.86
C GLU A 268 22.32 -6.57 1.40
N THR A 269 21.27 -6.42 0.60
CA THR A 269 20.03 -5.75 1.02
C THR A 269 19.04 -6.73 1.65
N ILE A 270 18.26 -6.26 2.63
CA ILE A 270 17.20 -7.04 3.28
C ILE A 270 16.01 -6.14 3.64
N ALA A 271 14.78 -6.63 3.40
CA ALA A 271 13.54 -5.97 3.82
C ALA A 271 12.53 -7.04 4.24
N LEU A 272 11.93 -6.88 5.43
CA LEU A 272 11.02 -7.87 6.01
C LEU A 272 9.64 -7.27 6.35
N PRO A 273 8.54 -8.01 6.17
CA PRO A 273 7.19 -7.53 6.43
C PRO A 273 6.81 -7.49 7.92
N PHE A 274 7.76 -7.69 8.83
CA PHE A 274 7.55 -7.74 10.28
C PHE A 274 8.75 -7.16 11.04
N ASN A 275 8.50 -6.66 12.25
CA ASN A 275 9.56 -6.20 13.14
C ASN A 275 10.31 -7.43 13.65
N VAL A 276 11.60 -7.55 13.33
CA VAL A 276 12.41 -8.66 13.82
C VAL A 276 12.68 -8.45 15.32
N GLN A 277 12.39 -9.48 16.11
CA GLN A 277 12.60 -9.45 17.56
C GLN A 277 13.85 -10.24 17.97
N LYS A 278 14.17 -11.32 17.24
CA LYS A 278 15.34 -12.16 17.50
C LYS A 278 15.99 -12.60 16.20
N VAL A 279 17.32 -12.64 16.20
CA VAL A 279 18.13 -13.20 15.12
C VAL A 279 18.94 -14.37 15.69
N SER A 280 19.04 -15.48 14.95
CA SER A 280 19.76 -16.66 15.44
C SER A 280 20.44 -17.44 14.31
N ILE A 281 21.48 -18.17 14.66
CA ILE A 281 22.13 -19.18 13.81
C ILE A 281 22.07 -20.50 14.58
N ASN A 282 21.53 -21.55 13.96
CA ASN A 282 21.38 -22.87 14.58
C ASN A 282 20.69 -22.83 15.97
N GLY A 283 19.78 -21.89 16.17
CA GLY A 283 19.06 -21.67 17.45
C GLY A 283 19.83 -20.82 18.48
N GLU A 284 21.10 -20.51 18.25
CA GLU A 284 21.86 -19.60 19.11
C GLU A 284 21.59 -18.15 18.72
N ALA A 285 21.22 -17.33 19.72
CA ALA A 285 20.93 -15.93 19.50
C ALA A 285 22.20 -15.16 19.08
N ILE A 286 22.07 -14.36 18.03
CA ILE A 286 23.10 -13.43 17.57
C ILE A 286 22.52 -12.02 17.51
N ASP A 287 23.39 -11.01 17.62
CA ASP A 287 22.97 -9.61 17.66
C ASP A 287 23.82 -8.75 16.73
N TRP A 288 23.27 -7.61 16.30
CA TRP A 288 23.97 -6.68 15.41
C TRP A 288 24.51 -5.47 16.16
N TYR A 289 25.48 -4.82 15.54
CA TYR A 289 25.96 -3.52 15.98
C TYR A 289 24.87 -2.46 15.80
N LYS A 290 24.45 -1.80 16.87
CA LYS A 290 23.47 -0.69 16.87
C LYS A 290 24.15 0.67 16.83
N THR A 291 25.44 0.72 17.16
CA THR A 291 26.32 1.87 17.00
C THR A 291 27.69 1.40 16.56
N LYS A 292 28.54 2.34 16.13
CA LYS A 292 29.92 2.05 15.71
C LYS A 292 30.83 1.57 16.84
N ASP A 293 30.54 1.99 18.07
CA ASP A 293 31.42 1.77 19.24
C ASP A 293 31.06 0.50 20.00
N GLU A 294 29.98 -0.19 19.60
CA GLU A 294 29.63 -1.48 20.19
C GLU A 294 30.67 -2.55 19.85
N THR A 295 30.91 -3.46 20.80
CA THR A 295 31.81 -4.60 20.65
C THR A 295 31.07 -5.90 20.94
N GLY A 296 31.64 -7.04 20.54
CA GLY A 296 31.06 -8.36 20.84
C GLY A 296 29.80 -8.73 20.06
N LYS A 297 29.42 -7.95 19.04
CA LYS A 297 28.29 -8.25 18.15
C LYS A 297 28.73 -9.15 16.99
N ASN A 298 27.76 -9.68 16.26
CA ASN A 298 27.97 -10.76 15.30
C ASN A 298 27.97 -10.27 13.84
N PHE A 299 27.18 -9.25 13.51
CA PHE A 299 26.98 -8.77 12.15
C PHE A 299 26.54 -7.30 12.12
N TRP A 300 26.53 -6.70 10.93
CA TRP A 300 26.19 -5.29 10.73
C TRP A 300 24.82 -5.14 10.08
N LEU A 301 24.01 -4.21 10.60
CA LEU A 301 22.72 -3.84 10.01
C LEU A 301 22.61 -2.32 9.95
N LEU A 302 22.45 -1.78 8.75
CA LEU A 302 22.36 -0.33 8.54
C LEU A 302 21.04 0.04 7.85
N SER A 303 20.43 1.13 8.33
CA SER A 303 19.27 1.77 7.73
C SER A 303 19.69 2.96 6.88
N TYR A 304 18.98 3.21 5.79
CA TYR A 304 19.17 4.41 4.98
C TYR A 304 18.89 5.68 5.79
N ASP A 305 19.80 6.66 5.73
CA ASP A 305 19.77 7.89 6.52
C ASP A 305 19.75 9.16 5.65
N GLY A 306 19.63 9.00 4.34
CA GLY A 306 19.60 10.11 3.39
C GLY A 306 20.72 10.00 2.36
N GLN A 307 20.91 11.08 1.63
CA GLN A 307 21.83 11.11 0.49
C GLN A 307 22.61 12.41 0.46
N GLU A 308 23.83 12.33 -0.06
CA GLU A 308 24.69 13.46 -0.35
C GLU A 308 25.20 13.29 -1.79
N ASN A 309 24.73 14.14 -2.71
CA ASN A 309 24.95 13.95 -4.15
C ASN A 309 24.52 12.54 -4.61
N ASP A 310 25.45 11.75 -5.15
CA ASP A 310 25.24 10.38 -5.60
C ASP A 310 25.59 9.33 -4.53
N ASP A 311 25.92 9.77 -3.32
CA ASP A 311 26.15 8.88 -2.19
C ASP A 311 24.84 8.62 -1.45
N VAL A 312 24.49 7.35 -1.28
CA VAL A 312 23.41 6.91 -0.41
C VAL A 312 24.00 6.55 0.95
N CYS A 313 23.63 7.32 1.95
CA CYS A 313 24.20 7.27 3.28
C CYS A 313 23.37 6.34 4.18
N PHE A 314 24.06 5.51 4.94
CA PHE A 314 23.49 4.51 5.82
C PHE A 314 24.06 4.66 7.23
N ARG A 315 23.26 4.43 8.25
CA ARG A 315 23.70 4.41 9.66
C ARG A 315 23.29 3.12 10.33
N TYR A 316 23.93 2.80 11.44
CA TYR A 316 23.52 1.66 12.26
C TYR A 316 22.05 1.71 12.65
N ALA A 317 21.36 0.59 12.44
CA ALA A 317 19.96 0.46 12.75
C ALA A 317 19.78 0.15 14.25
N PRO A 318 19.10 0.99 15.05
CA PRO A 318 18.82 0.67 16.45
C PRO A 318 17.80 -0.46 16.59
N GLU A 319 16.92 -0.61 15.59
CA GLU A 319 15.83 -1.58 15.52
C GLU A 319 15.72 -2.13 14.09
N PHE A 320 15.27 -3.37 13.97
CA PHE A 320 15.00 -4.01 12.69
C PHE A 320 13.48 -4.06 12.44
N LEU A 321 12.97 -2.98 11.85
CA LEU A 321 11.55 -2.69 11.71
C LEU A 321 10.96 -3.28 10.42
N ALA A 322 9.68 -3.63 10.51
CA ALA A 322 8.87 -4.06 9.39
C ALA A 322 8.84 -2.98 8.30
N ASN A 323 8.74 -3.41 7.04
CA ASN A 323 8.52 -2.51 5.90
C ASN A 323 9.60 -1.43 5.74
N THR A 324 10.75 -1.63 6.36
CA THR A 324 11.93 -0.79 6.21
C THR A 324 13.01 -1.61 5.51
N PRO A 325 13.57 -1.13 4.38
CA PRO A 325 14.72 -1.77 3.75
C PRO A 325 16.02 -1.38 4.46
N TYR A 326 16.93 -2.36 4.56
CA TYR A 326 18.25 -2.24 5.21
C TYR A 326 19.35 -2.78 4.30
N VAL A 327 20.60 -2.50 4.65
CA VAL A 327 21.76 -3.28 4.21
C VAL A 327 22.32 -4.06 5.39
N MET A 328 22.73 -5.30 5.15
CA MET A 328 23.28 -6.21 6.13
C MET A 328 24.60 -6.78 5.63
N GLY A 329 25.59 -6.78 6.52
CA GLY A 329 26.91 -7.36 6.27
C GLY A 329 27.17 -8.45 7.31
N VAL A 330 27.75 -9.57 6.90
CA VAL A 330 28.09 -10.69 7.79
C VAL A 330 29.58 -11.01 7.70
N PRO A 331 30.25 -11.43 8.79
CA PRO A 331 31.66 -11.84 8.71
C PRO A 331 31.83 -13.12 7.88
N GLU A 332 33.05 -13.41 7.40
CA GLU A 332 33.35 -14.61 6.57
C GLU A 332 32.81 -15.91 7.19
N LYS A 333 32.94 -16.08 8.51
CA LYS A 333 32.44 -17.27 9.24
C LYS A 333 30.92 -17.48 9.17
N MET A 334 30.15 -16.47 8.78
CA MET A 334 28.69 -16.50 8.65
C MET A 334 28.22 -16.51 7.19
N LYS A 335 29.16 -16.41 6.24
CA LYS A 335 28.85 -16.52 4.82
C LYS A 335 28.27 -17.90 4.52
N ASN A 336 27.19 -17.93 3.72
CA ASN A 336 26.43 -19.13 3.36
C ASN A 336 25.84 -19.91 4.55
N VAL A 337 25.77 -19.31 5.75
CA VAL A 337 25.11 -19.89 6.92
C VAL A 337 23.65 -19.41 6.95
N ASN A 338 22.72 -20.29 7.30
CA ASN A 338 21.32 -19.91 7.49
C ASN A 338 21.19 -19.03 8.74
N ILE A 339 20.72 -17.80 8.53
CA ILE A 339 20.37 -16.87 9.60
C ILE A 339 18.85 -16.80 9.68
N ASP A 340 18.33 -17.05 10.88
CA ASP A 340 16.90 -17.04 11.20
C ASP A 340 16.51 -15.70 11.83
N PHE A 341 15.52 -15.04 11.24
CA PHE A 341 14.91 -13.81 11.73
C PHE A 341 13.49 -14.15 12.21
N THR A 342 13.20 -13.88 13.49
CA THR A 342 11.96 -14.32 14.12
C THR A 342 11.29 -13.23 14.93
N ALA A 343 9.97 -13.35 15.07
CA ALA A 343 9.15 -12.49 15.88
C ALA A 343 7.88 -13.21 16.35
N THR A 344 7.30 -12.72 17.43
CA THR A 344 6.03 -13.20 17.99
C THR A 344 4.97 -12.11 17.99
N ASN A 345 3.70 -12.49 17.90
CA ASN A 345 2.54 -11.59 17.91
C ASN A 345 2.65 -10.45 16.88
N VAL A 346 2.91 -10.83 15.63
CA VAL A 346 3.10 -9.91 14.52
C VAL A 346 1.76 -9.60 13.87
N GLN A 347 1.42 -8.32 13.73
CA GLN A 347 0.32 -7.91 12.87
C GLN A 347 0.85 -7.63 11.46
N PHE A 348 0.35 -8.37 10.48
CA PHE A 348 0.55 -8.06 9.07
C PHE A 348 -0.57 -7.13 8.60
N GLU A 349 -0.20 -5.97 8.08
CA GLU A 349 -1.12 -5.01 7.48
C GLU A 349 -1.25 -5.25 5.97
N VAL A 350 -2.37 -4.82 5.38
CA VAL A 350 -2.49 -4.72 3.93
C VAL A 350 -1.65 -3.52 3.49
N ARG A 351 -0.42 -3.80 3.06
CA ARG A 351 0.54 -2.78 2.66
C ARG A 351 1.32 -3.22 1.44
N ASP A 352 1.30 -2.37 0.42
CA ASP A 352 2.08 -2.57 -0.81
C ASP A 352 3.42 -1.82 -0.82
N LEU A 353 3.67 -0.99 0.18
CA LEU A 353 4.83 -0.11 0.24
C LEU A 353 5.77 -0.44 1.41
N SER A 354 6.99 -0.88 1.10
CA SER A 354 8.14 -0.82 2.00
C SER A 354 9.11 0.21 1.44
N ALA A 355 9.35 1.31 2.15
CA ALA A 355 10.17 2.40 1.64
C ALA A 355 10.72 3.33 2.72
N THR A 356 11.85 3.99 2.41
CA THR A 356 12.40 5.13 3.13
C THR A 356 12.81 6.20 2.12
N GLN A 357 12.23 7.39 2.23
CA GLN A 357 12.38 8.46 1.25
C GLN A 357 13.61 9.32 1.52
N GLY A 358 14.37 9.62 0.46
CA GLY A 358 15.39 10.67 0.44
C GLY A 358 15.03 11.78 -0.56
N ALA A 359 15.96 12.71 -0.80
CA ALA A 359 15.69 13.90 -1.62
C ALA A 359 15.49 13.57 -3.13
N ASN A 360 16.38 12.76 -3.72
CA ASN A 360 16.32 12.40 -5.14
C ASN A 360 15.93 10.93 -5.36
N TYR A 361 16.26 10.06 -4.39
CA TYR A 361 15.99 8.63 -4.43
C TYR A 361 15.18 8.17 -3.23
N THR A 362 14.33 7.17 -3.45
CA THR A 362 13.63 6.43 -2.39
C THR A 362 14.19 5.03 -2.31
N TYR A 363 14.56 4.59 -1.11
CA TYR A 363 15.00 3.22 -0.86
C TYR A 363 13.77 2.35 -0.62
N PHE A 364 13.48 1.43 -1.51
CA PHE A 364 12.34 0.53 -1.45
C PHE A 364 12.75 -0.86 -0.98
N GLY A 365 11.90 -1.52 -0.19
CA GLY A 365 11.94 -2.96 0.02
C GLY A 365 10.94 -3.64 -0.92
N SER A 366 11.33 -4.80 -1.48
CA SER A 366 10.44 -5.63 -2.27
C SER A 366 10.11 -6.91 -1.54
N TYR A 367 8.84 -7.33 -1.54
CA TYR A 367 8.43 -8.67 -1.09
C TYR A 367 8.06 -9.61 -2.23
N ARG A 368 8.10 -9.10 -3.45
CA ARG A 368 7.76 -9.85 -4.65
C ARG A 368 8.85 -9.68 -5.67
N GLU A 369 8.97 -10.65 -6.56
CA GLU A 369 9.77 -10.44 -7.74
C GLU A 369 9.11 -9.37 -8.62
N ARG A 370 9.84 -8.30 -8.92
CA ARG A 370 9.34 -7.19 -9.73
C ARG A 370 10.41 -6.69 -10.69
N THR A 371 10.06 -6.50 -11.94
CA THR A 371 10.86 -5.71 -12.87
C THR A 371 10.53 -4.25 -12.64
N VAL A 372 11.48 -3.50 -12.11
CA VAL A 372 11.33 -2.06 -11.89
C VAL A 372 12.26 -1.36 -12.87
N GLN A 373 11.67 -0.59 -13.78
CA GLN A 373 12.43 0.19 -14.73
C GLN A 373 13.31 1.20 -13.97
N ASP A 374 14.57 1.34 -14.39
CA ASP A 374 15.52 2.29 -13.84
C ASP A 374 15.83 2.13 -12.34
N ALA A 375 15.63 0.94 -11.77
CA ALA A 375 16.02 0.65 -10.39
C ALA A 375 17.54 0.54 -10.23
N TYR A 376 18.04 0.97 -9.07
CA TYR A 376 19.41 0.74 -8.64
C TYR A 376 19.45 -0.39 -7.62
N THR A 377 20.12 -1.48 -7.97
CA THR A 377 20.27 -2.66 -7.11
C THR A 377 21.72 -2.78 -6.64
N ILE A 378 21.92 -3.35 -5.47
CA ILE A 378 23.28 -3.57 -4.95
C ILE A 378 24.07 -4.47 -5.90
N ASN A 379 25.30 -4.08 -6.21
CA ASN A 379 26.17 -4.84 -7.11
C ASN A 379 26.72 -6.11 -6.44
N ALA A 380 27.34 -6.99 -7.22
CA ALA A 380 27.88 -8.25 -6.72
C ALA A 380 28.95 -8.06 -5.62
N THR A 381 29.76 -7.01 -5.73
CA THR A 381 30.79 -6.65 -4.73
C THR A 381 30.19 -6.19 -3.41
N GLY A 382 28.95 -5.70 -3.40
CA GLY A 382 28.29 -5.18 -2.22
C GLY A 382 28.87 -3.86 -1.74
N ASP A 383 29.21 -2.94 -2.64
CA ASP A 383 29.81 -1.64 -2.32
C ASP A 383 29.12 -0.42 -2.96
N LYS A 384 28.21 -0.66 -3.92
CA LYS A 384 27.42 0.39 -4.58
C LYS A 384 26.13 -0.18 -5.15
N PHE A 385 25.21 0.71 -5.48
CA PHE A 385 24.00 0.39 -6.21
C PHE A 385 24.17 0.80 -7.67
N GLU A 386 24.00 -0.16 -8.57
CA GLU A 386 24.15 0.05 -10.00
C GLU A 386 22.77 0.00 -10.65
N LYS A 387 22.57 0.86 -11.64
CA LYS A 387 21.33 0.90 -12.40
C LYS A 387 21.23 -0.40 -13.21
N LEU A 388 20.28 -1.26 -12.87
CA LEU A 388 20.00 -2.49 -13.60
C LEU A 388 18.54 -2.50 -14.06
N GLY A 389 18.32 -2.99 -15.28
CA GLY A 389 16.97 -3.23 -15.82
C GLY A 389 16.40 -4.61 -15.47
N THR A 390 16.97 -5.31 -14.49
CA THR A 390 16.59 -6.69 -14.13
C THR A 390 15.56 -6.74 -13.01
N ALA A 391 15.02 -7.93 -12.74
CA ALA A 391 14.05 -8.13 -11.67
C ALA A 391 14.69 -8.01 -10.28
N VAL A 392 14.07 -7.21 -9.41
CA VAL A 392 14.36 -7.18 -7.97
C VAL A 392 13.76 -8.42 -7.34
N LYS A 393 14.59 -9.23 -6.67
CA LYS A 393 14.16 -10.43 -5.95
C LYS A 393 13.32 -10.08 -4.70
N PRO A 394 12.47 -11.00 -4.20
CA PRO A 394 11.81 -10.85 -2.91
C PRO A 394 12.79 -10.57 -1.76
N PHE A 395 12.30 -9.86 -0.76
CA PHE A 395 13.00 -9.45 0.47
C PHE A 395 14.29 -8.64 0.23
N ARG A 396 14.48 -8.06 -0.96
CA ARG A 396 15.62 -7.20 -1.30
C ARG A 396 15.23 -5.72 -1.28
N GLY A 397 16.21 -4.89 -0.96
CA GLY A 397 16.15 -3.44 -1.12
C GLY A 397 16.69 -2.97 -2.48
N TYR A 398 16.14 -1.88 -3.01
CA TYR A 398 16.59 -1.19 -4.22
C TYR A 398 16.27 0.31 -4.14
N PHE A 399 16.99 1.15 -4.88
CA PHE A 399 16.62 2.56 -5.02
C PHE A 399 15.88 2.80 -6.34
N ALA A 400 14.92 3.72 -6.32
CA ALA A 400 14.36 4.33 -7.53
C ALA A 400 14.07 5.82 -7.25
N GLY A 401 14.11 6.65 -8.29
CA GLY A 401 13.98 8.09 -8.11
C GLY A 401 14.20 8.90 -9.38
N LYS A 402 14.34 10.21 -9.19
CA LYS A 402 14.49 11.18 -10.30
C LYS A 402 15.94 11.48 -10.66
N GLY A 403 16.89 10.94 -9.90
CA GLY A 403 18.30 11.18 -10.17
C GLY A 403 18.79 10.50 -11.44
N THR A 404 19.88 11.02 -12.00
CA THR A 404 20.43 10.61 -13.30
C THR A 404 21.77 9.88 -13.19
N ALA A 405 22.25 9.63 -11.96
CA ALA A 405 23.51 8.96 -11.74
C ALA A 405 23.52 7.56 -12.37
N ALA A 406 24.65 7.12 -12.89
CA ALA A 406 24.81 5.74 -13.35
C ALA A 406 24.88 4.75 -12.17
N THR A 407 25.44 5.19 -11.05
CA THR A 407 25.66 4.41 -9.84
C THR A 407 25.45 5.28 -8.60
N LEU A 408 25.00 4.67 -7.50
CA LEU A 408 24.92 5.30 -6.18
C LEU A 408 25.94 4.65 -5.26
N ASN A 409 26.83 5.42 -4.65
CA ASN A 409 27.83 4.86 -3.74
C ASN A 409 27.20 4.55 -2.39
N LEU A 410 27.50 3.38 -1.83
CA LEU A 410 27.05 3.03 -0.48
C LEU A 410 28.03 3.63 0.53
N LYS A 411 27.58 4.60 1.32
CA LYS A 411 28.36 5.20 2.41
C LYS A 411 27.80 4.80 3.77
N ALA A 412 28.55 4.04 4.55
CA ALA A 412 28.22 3.76 5.94
C ALA A 412 28.71 4.92 6.84
N ILE A 413 27.78 5.78 7.26
CA ILE A 413 28.03 6.83 8.25
C ILE A 413 28.46 6.18 9.57
N GLY A 414 29.60 6.65 10.10
CA GLY A 414 30.23 6.12 11.31
C GLY A 414 31.41 5.19 11.04
N TYR A 415 31.75 4.93 9.76
CA TYR A 415 32.93 4.14 9.39
C TYR A 415 34.14 4.93 8.93
N ASP A 416 34.01 6.18 8.50
CA ASP A 416 35.11 7.14 8.39
C ASP A 416 34.59 8.50 7.92
N VAL A 417 34.94 9.57 8.63
CA VAL A 417 35.31 10.82 7.98
C VAL A 417 36.83 10.72 7.91
N THR A 418 37.36 9.97 6.94
CA THR A 418 38.80 10.01 6.67
C THR A 418 39.10 11.44 6.27
N GLY A 419 39.91 12.12 7.07
CA GLY A 419 40.76 13.23 6.67
C GLY A 419 40.07 14.37 5.91
N ILE A 420 40.07 15.55 6.51
CA ILE A 420 40.45 16.72 5.73
C ILE A 420 41.85 16.40 5.17
N ASP A 421 41.94 15.85 3.97
CA ASP A 421 43.21 15.37 3.41
C ASP A 421 44.06 16.50 2.82
N ASN A 422 43.53 17.74 2.74
CA ASN A 422 44.32 18.94 2.46
C ASN A 422 43.55 20.17 2.97
N ILE A 423 44.07 20.85 3.99
CA ILE A 423 43.89 22.30 4.08
C ILE A 423 44.98 22.84 3.14
N ALA A 424 44.57 23.38 1.98
CA ALA A 424 45.49 24.19 1.20
C ALA A 424 45.95 25.35 2.11
N GLU A 425 47.26 25.40 2.38
CA GLU A 425 47.93 26.48 3.10
C GLU A 425 47.98 27.74 2.22
N ASP A 426 46.80 28.25 1.85
CA ASP A 426 46.67 29.31 0.86
C ASP A 426 45.61 30.30 1.35
N GLY A 427 45.88 30.95 2.48
CA GLY A 427 45.04 32.03 2.96
C GLY A 427 45.45 32.54 4.34
N THR A 428 46.28 33.57 4.37
CA THR A 428 46.54 34.38 5.57
C THR A 428 45.23 34.79 6.24
N PHE A 429 44.96 34.28 7.44
CA PHE A 429 43.85 34.74 8.27
C PHE A 429 44.13 36.19 8.70
N ALA A 430 43.30 37.13 8.23
CA ALA A 430 43.30 38.49 8.75
C ALA A 430 42.79 38.47 10.20
N ALA A 431 43.44 39.26 11.07
CA ALA A 431 43.17 39.31 12.50
C ALA A 431 41.69 39.66 12.82
N PRO A 432 41.12 39.10 13.91
CA PRO A 432 39.72 39.32 14.28
C PRO A 432 39.49 40.76 14.73
N GLN A 433 38.64 41.52 14.02
CA GLN A 433 38.05 42.75 14.54
C GLN A 433 36.79 42.42 15.34
N ALA A 434 36.76 42.88 16.59
CA ALA A 434 35.58 42.84 17.43
C ALA A 434 34.48 43.75 16.86
N VAL A 435 33.27 43.23 16.67
CA VAL A 435 32.10 44.04 16.33
C VAL A 435 31.00 43.79 17.35
N PHE A 436 30.99 44.63 18.39
CA PHE A 436 29.75 45.04 19.05
C PHE A 436 29.71 46.57 18.99
N ASP A 437 28.71 47.13 18.30
CA ASP A 437 28.18 48.44 18.67
C ASP A 437 26.66 48.46 18.47
N LEU A 438 25.98 48.95 19.49
CA LEU A 438 24.53 48.97 19.70
C LEU A 438 24.05 50.37 19.36
N LYS A 439 23.70 50.66 18.10
CA LYS A 439 22.91 51.84 17.76
C LYS A 439 21.89 51.59 16.66
N VAL A 440 20.70 52.09 16.96
CA VAL A 440 19.48 52.12 16.15
C VAL A 440 19.67 53.10 14.99
N GLU A 441 19.70 52.61 13.76
CA GLU A 441 19.21 53.35 12.58
C GLU A 441 18.90 52.38 11.43
N ARG A 442 17.76 52.61 10.80
CA ARG A 442 17.12 51.76 9.78
C ARG A 442 17.52 52.28 8.41
N LEU A 443 18.28 51.54 7.60
CA LEU A 443 18.16 51.56 6.11
C LEU A 443 19.12 50.57 5.40
N GLN A 444 18.49 49.64 4.68
CA GLN A 444 18.86 49.05 3.39
C GLN A 444 20.36 48.93 3.01
N ARG A 445 20.89 47.71 3.09
CA ARG A 445 21.52 46.94 1.98
C ARG A 445 22.33 45.76 2.55
N LEU A 446 22.03 44.55 2.09
CA LEU A 446 23.01 43.48 1.85
C LEU A 446 22.38 42.46 0.90
N LYS A 447 22.31 42.86 -0.38
CA LYS A 447 22.33 41.90 -1.47
C LYS A 447 23.76 41.37 -1.56
N THR A 448 23.86 40.07 -1.83
CA THR A 448 25.07 39.28 -2.12
C THR A 448 25.90 38.83 -0.92
N HIS A 449 26.06 37.51 -0.83
CA HIS A 449 26.94 36.72 0.06
C HIS A 449 26.44 36.37 1.47
N LEU A 450 25.42 35.52 1.54
CA LEU A 450 25.25 34.51 2.61
C LEU A 450 24.38 33.36 2.08
N ASN A 451 24.98 32.53 1.22
CA ASN A 451 24.47 31.20 0.89
C ASN A 451 25.48 30.19 1.42
N SER A 452 25.38 29.87 2.71
CA SER A 452 25.67 28.53 3.22
C SER A 452 25.19 28.45 4.67
N THR A 453 24.56 27.32 4.98
CA THR A 453 24.20 26.88 6.33
C THR A 453 22.92 27.47 6.92
N ILE A 454 21.80 26.76 6.74
CA ILE A 454 20.88 26.38 7.84
C ILE A 454 20.16 25.10 7.37
N CYS A 455 20.48 24.01 8.05
CA CYS A 455 19.85 22.71 7.94
C CYS A 455 18.52 22.77 8.70
N GLN A 456 17.37 22.82 8.01
CA GLN A 456 16.07 22.67 8.66
C GLN A 456 15.61 21.20 8.62
N ARG A 457 15.58 20.61 9.82
CA ARG A 457 15.00 19.31 10.15
C ARG A 457 13.48 19.34 10.01
N VAL A 458 12.91 18.33 9.35
CA VAL A 458 11.57 17.82 9.64
C VAL A 458 11.67 16.31 9.80
N SER A 459 11.86 15.86 11.04
CA SER A 459 11.70 14.45 11.42
C SER A 459 10.24 14.23 11.82
N MET A 460 9.44 13.62 10.96
CA MET A 460 8.08 13.21 11.33
C MET A 460 8.14 11.80 11.95
N LEU A 461 8.31 11.77 13.28
CA LEU A 461 8.25 10.54 14.08
C LEU A 461 6.79 10.35 14.53
N LEU A 462 6.04 9.46 13.85
CA LEU A 462 4.76 8.99 14.40
C LEU A 462 5.04 8.02 15.56
N ARG A 463 4.99 8.53 16.79
CA ARG A 463 4.82 7.72 18.00
C ARG A 463 3.40 7.90 18.51
N ALA A 464 2.57 6.89 18.29
CA ALA A 464 1.34 6.72 19.04
C ALA A 464 1.71 6.34 20.49
N LYS A 465 1.44 7.24 21.44
CA LYS A 465 1.27 6.87 22.86
C LYS A 465 -0.19 7.06 23.23
N LYS A 466 -0.76 5.97 23.75
CA LYS A 466 -2.05 5.86 24.46
C LYS A 466 -2.09 6.73 25.73
N TRP A 467 -3.28 6.73 26.35
CA TRP A 467 -3.73 7.28 27.65
C TRP A 467 -4.39 8.66 27.49
N LEU A 468 -5.69 8.87 27.73
CA LEU A 468 -6.72 8.18 28.51
C LEU A 468 -7.87 7.59 27.68
#